data_AF-A0A2E8FM55-F1
#
_entry.id   AF-A0A2E8FM55-F1
#
_cell.length_a   1.000
_cell.length_b   1.000
_cell.length_c   1.000
_cell.angle_alpha   90.00
_cell.angle_beta   90.00
_cell.angle_gamma   90.00
#
_symmetry.space_group_name_H-M   'P 1'
#
loop_
_entity.id
_entity.type
_entity.pdbx_description
1 polymer ?
#
loop_
_entity_poly.entity_id
_entity_poly.type
_entity_poly.pdbx_seq_one_letter_code
_entity_poly.pdbx_strand_id
1 'polypeptide(L)' 'MSLTDVHTGSARLIDALEQLQVCWEQTTQSWNDEARHHFEEEHLEPIAPAIRQTLDAVNRLGDVLARAERDCGEDR' A
#
# COMPACT_ATOMS: atom_id res chain seq x y z
N MET A 1 -1.95 11.36 16.12
CA MET A 1 -2.13 10.56 14.89
C MET A 1 -3.63 10.39 14.75
N SER A 2 -4.24 11.19 13.88
CA SER A 2 -5.67 11.16 13.64
C SER A 2 -5.99 9.98 12.72
N LEU A 3 -7.20 9.43 12.80
CA LEU A 3 -7.68 8.41 11.86
C LEU A 3 -7.48 8.85 10.40
N THR A 4 -7.65 10.14 10.12
CA THR A 4 -7.38 10.78 8.83
C THR A 4 -5.94 10.64 8.34
N ASP A 5 -4.94 10.68 9.21
CA ASP A 5 -3.53 10.52 8.83
C ASP A 5 -3.25 9.13 8.24
N VAL A 6 -3.91 8.12 8.81
CA VAL A 6 -3.77 6.70 8.45
C VAL A 6 -4.38 6.40 7.08
N HIS A 7 -5.55 6.95 6.80
CA HIS A 7 -6.20 6.86 5.49
C HIS A 7 -5.43 7.62 4.41
N THR A 8 -4.89 8.80 4.73
CA THR A 8 -4.03 9.55 3.78
C THR A 8 -2.75 8.78 3.44
N GLY A 9 -2.11 8.14 4.42
CA GLY A 9 -0.94 7.28 4.16
C GLY A 9 -1.26 6.10 3.25
N SER A 10 -2.43 5.48 3.44
CA SER A 10 -2.92 4.37 2.62
C SER A 10 -3.14 4.78 1.16
N ALA A 11 -3.79 5.93 0.93
CA ALA A 11 -4.01 6.45 -0.41
C ALA A 11 -2.68 6.71 -1.15
N ARG A 12 -1.71 7.32 -0.48
CA ARG A 12 -0.39 7.59 -1.07
C ARG A 12 0.37 6.31 -1.42
N LEU A 13 0.21 5.24 -0.64
CA LEU A 13 0.80 3.93 -0.94
C LEU A 13 0.18 3.29 -2.20
N ILE A 14 -1.13 3.44 -2.39
CA ILE A 14 -1.83 2.96 -3.59
C ILE A 14 -1.33 3.74 -4.82
N ASP A 15 -1.33 5.07 -4.74
CA ASP A 15 -0.87 5.92 -5.85
C ASP A 15 0.59 5.60 -6.25
N ALA A 16 1.46 5.34 -5.27
CA ALA A 16 2.85 4.97 -5.53
C ALA A 16 2.99 3.61 -6.20
N LEU A 17 2.14 2.63 -5.83
CA LEU A 17 2.13 1.31 -6.48
C LEU A 17 1.66 1.42 -7.93
N GLU A 18 0.64 2.23 -8.21
CA GLU A 18 0.18 2.48 -9.58
C GLU A 18 1.27 3.15 -10.42
N GLN A 19 1.96 4.16 -9.88
CA GLN A 19 3.09 4.80 -10.55
C GLN A 19 4.22 3.82 -10.85
N LEU A 20 4.53 2.93 -9.90
CA LEU A 20 5.53 1.88 -10.09
C LEU A 20 5.16 0.97 -11.27
N GLN A 21 3.90 0.55 -11.37
CA GLN A 21 3.41 -0.30 -12.46
C GLN A 21 3.55 0.41 -13.82
N VAL A 22 3.14 1.68 -13.91
CA VAL A 22 3.28 2.48 -15.14
C VAL A 22 4.75 2.63 -15.55
N CYS A 23 5.64 2.95 -14.60
CA CYS A 23 7.07 3.06 -14.88
C CYS A 23 7.68 1.72 -15.29
N TRP A 24 7.23 0.61 -14.70
CA TRP A 24 7.68 -0.72 -15.07
C TRP A 24 7.26 -1.08 -16.50
N GLU A 25 5.99 -0.87 -16.86
CA GLU A 25 5.49 -1.08 -18.23
C GLU A 25 6.27 -0.27 -19.29
N GLN A 26 6.71 0.94 -18.96
CA GLN A 26 7.56 1.73 -19.85
C GLN A 26 8.98 1.16 -19.93
N THR A 27 9.52 0.69 -18.81
CA THR A 27 10.86 0.11 -18.74
C THR A 27 10.95 -1.16 -19.58
N THR A 28 9.94 -2.03 -19.50
CA THR A 28 9.92 -3.32 -20.22
C THR A 28 9.84 -3.18 -21.75
N GLN A 29 9.50 -1.99 -22.27
CA GLN A 29 9.55 -1.71 -23.71
C GLN A 29 10.98 -1.65 -24.25
N SER A 30 11.94 -1.25 -23.41
CA SER A 30 13.35 -1.06 -23.79
C SER A 30 14.29 -2.09 -23.18
N TRP A 31 13.93 -2.62 -22.02
CA TRP A 31 14.63 -3.68 -21.33
C TRP A 31 13.78 -4.94 -21.42
N ASN A 32 14.19 -5.95 -22.17
CA ASN A 32 13.42 -7.19 -22.39
C ASN A 32 14.29 -8.45 -22.44
N ASP A 33 15.31 -8.50 -21.57
CA ASP A 33 16.19 -9.65 -21.43
C ASP A 33 15.80 -10.51 -20.21
N GLU A 34 16.56 -11.58 -19.97
CA GLU A 34 16.37 -12.48 -18.84
C GLU A 34 16.58 -11.79 -17.48
N ALA A 35 17.44 -10.77 -17.40
CA ALA A 35 17.65 -10.02 -16.18
C ALA A 35 16.41 -9.21 -15.78
N ARG A 36 15.63 -8.71 -16.75
CA ARG A 36 14.32 -8.10 -16.49
C ARG A 36 13.35 -9.06 -15.83
N HIS A 37 13.26 -10.29 -16.32
CA HIS A 37 12.38 -11.32 -15.77
C HIS A 37 12.75 -11.63 -14.31
N HIS A 38 14.04 -11.84 -14.03
CA HIS A 38 14.53 -12.04 -12.68
C HIS A 38 14.23 -10.84 -11.76
N PHE A 39 14.42 -9.61 -12.25
CA PHE A 39 14.11 -8.42 -11.47
C PHE A 39 12.63 -8.31 -11.13
N GLU A 40 11.75 -8.62 -12.07
CA GLU A 40 10.30 -8.63 -11.87
C GLU A 40 9.89 -9.62 -10.78
N GLU A 41 10.35 -10.87 -10.91
CA GLU A 41 10.04 -11.98 -10.00
C GLU A 41 10.61 -11.75 -8.60
N GLU A 42 11.86 -11.31 -8.49
CA GLU A 42 12.55 -11.18 -7.19
C GLU A 42 12.17 -9.91 -6.44
N HIS A 43 11.81 -8.83 -7.14
CA HIS A 43 11.66 -7.51 -6.52
C HIS A 43 10.28 -6.89 -6.72
N LEU A 44 9.65 -7.01 -7.88
CA LEU A 44 8.37 -6.33 -8.15
C LEU A 44 7.17 -7.16 -7.72
N GLU A 45 7.13 -8.45 -8.06
CA GLU A 45 6.04 -9.34 -7.67
C GLU A 45 5.78 -9.37 -6.15
N PRO A 46 6.80 -9.35 -5.26
CA PRO A 46 6.57 -9.35 -3.81
C PRO A 46 5.98 -8.03 -3.27
N ILE A 47 6.13 -6.90 -3.97
CA ILE A 47 5.72 -5.58 -3.47
C ILE A 47 4.19 -5.46 -3.41
N ALA A 48 3.49 -5.85 -4.48
CA ALA A 48 2.04 -5.75 -4.55
C ALA A 48 1.30 -6.49 -3.39
N PRO A 49 1.59 -7.77 -3.09
CA PRO A 49 0.98 -8.45 -1.95
C PRO A 49 1.42 -7.87 -0.60
N ALA A 50 2.64 -7.36 -0.46
CA ALA A 50 3.10 -6.71 0.78
C ALA A 50 2.36 -5.39 1.06
N ILE A 51 2.16 -4.56 0.02
CA ILE A 51 1.37 -3.34 0.13
C ILE A 51 -0.08 -3.67 0.49
N ARG A 52 -0.67 -4.69 -0.16
CA ARG A 52 -2.04 -5.11 0.14
C ARG A 52 -2.21 -5.57 1.58
N GLN A 53 -1.30 -6.39 2.10
CA GLN A 53 -1.29 -6.79 3.51
C GLN A 53 -1.15 -5.60 4.45
N THR A 54 -0.33 -4.61 4.08
CA THR A 54 -0.16 -3.38 4.86
C THR A 54 -1.44 -2.56 4.90
N LEU A 55 -2.11 -2.37 3.76
CA LEU A 55 -3.39 -1.66 3.67
C LEU A 55 -4.48 -2.37 4.50
N ASP A 56 -4.53 -3.70 4.45
CA ASP A 56 -5.47 -4.47 5.28
C ASP A 56 -5.22 -4.28 6.78
N ALA A 57 -3.96 -4.31 7.21
CA ALA A 57 -3.60 -4.05 8.60
C ALA A 57 -3.94 -2.62 9.03
N VAL A 58 -3.71 -1.66 8.14
CA VAL A 58 -4.02 -0.25 8.35
C VAL A 58 -5.53 -0.02 8.50
N ASN A 59 -6.35 -0.64 7.65
CA ASN A 59 -7.81 -0.57 7.77
C ASN A 59 -8.30 -1.12 9.12
N ARG A 60 -7.79 -2.28 9.53
CA ARG A 60 -8.12 -2.87 10.85
C ARG A 60 -7.71 -1.95 12.00
N LEU A 61 -6.55 -1.31 11.90
CA LEU A 61 -6.11 -0.33 12.90
C LEU A 61 -7.07 0.87 12.96
N GLY A 62 -7.52 1.36 11.81
CA GLY A 62 -8.54 2.40 11.72
C GLY A 62 -9.83 2.00 12.44
N ASP A 63 -10.34 0.80 12.21
CA ASP A 63 -11.56 0.31 12.87
C ASP A 63 -11.43 0.26 14.40
N VAL A 64 -10.28 -0.21 14.91
CA VAL A 64 -10.01 -0.25 16.35
C VAL A 64 -9.93 1.15 16.95
N LEU A 65 -9.24 2.08 16.29
CA LEU A 65 -9.12 3.46 16.75
C LEU A 65 -10.48 4.17 16.74
N ALA A 66 -11.25 4.03 15.68
CA ALA A 66 -12.59 4.62 15.58
C ALA A 66 -13.55 4.05 16.63
N ARG A 67 -13.40 2.77 16.99
CA ARG A 67 -14.16 2.19 18.10
C ARG A 67 -13.72 2.76 19.45
N ALA A 68 -12.42 2.83 19.71
CA ALA A 68 -11.90 3.40 20.95
C ALA A 68 -12.32 4.87 21.14
N GLU A 69 -12.34 5.67 20.07
CA GLU A 69 -12.83 7.05 20.10
C GLU A 69 -14.31 7.14 20.49
N ARG A 70 -15.15 6.22 19.99
CA ARG A 70 -16.57 6.15 20.39
C ARG A 70 -16.71 5.72 21.85
N ASP A 71 -16.06 4.62 22.23
CA ASP A 71 -16.14 4.04 23.58
C ASP A 71 -15.63 5.04 24.64
N CYS A 72 -14.62 5.86 24.34
CA CYS A 72 -14.14 6.93 25.23
C CYS A 72 -14.93 8.24 25.13
N GLY A 73 -15.73 8.43 24.08
CA GLY A 73 -16.57 9.61 23.85
C GLY A 73 -17.99 9.49 24.42
N GLU A 74 -18.47 8.27 24.67
CA GLU A 74 -19.79 7.98 25.26
C GLU A 74 -19.83 8.15 26.80
N ASP A 75 -18.67 8.38 27.45
CA ASP A 75 -18.55 8.54 28.90
C ASP A 75 -18.55 10.03 29.38
N ARG A 76 -19.07 10.96 28.57
CA ARG A 76 -19.23 12.39 28.93
C ARG A 76 -20.67 12.87 28.89
#